data_AF-A0A9Q9D6L1-F1
#
_entry.id   AF-A0A9Q9D6L1-F1
#
_cell.length_a   1.000
_cell.length_b   1.000
_cell.length_c   1.000
_cell.angle_alpha   90.00
_cell.angle_beta   90.00
_cell.angle_gamma   90.00
#
_symmetry.space_group_name_H-M   'P 1'
#
loop_
_entity.id
_entity.type
_entity.pdbx_description
1 polymer ?
#
loop_
_entity_poly.entity_id
_entity_poly.type
_entity_poly.pdbx_seq_one_letter_code
_entity_poly.pdbx_strand_id
1 'polypeptide(L)' 'MSIEDIKHGFIVLLAIIAGGMIFKHWKNAAWMEIVSVLAIGGIMWALFTGKDIFAMMWSVITAILKVFGIHIA' A
#
# COMPACT_ATOMS: atom_id res chain seq x y z
N MET A 1 -10.11 14.34 -21.46
CA MET A 1 -9.54 13.64 -20.29
C MET A 1 -10.32 12.35 -20.13
N SER A 2 -9.66 11.20 -20.30
CA SER A 2 -10.33 9.90 -20.25
C SER A 2 -10.54 9.45 -18.79
N ILE A 3 -11.44 8.50 -18.56
CA ILE A 3 -11.63 7.88 -17.24
C ILE A 3 -10.34 7.21 -16.73
N GLU A 4 -9.50 6.71 -17.63
CA GLU A 4 -8.19 6.14 -17.28
C GLU A 4 -7.20 7.19 -16.78
N ASP A 5 -7.18 8.38 -17.37
CA ASP A 5 -6.34 9.49 -16.90
C ASP A 5 -6.72 9.92 -15.48
N ILE A 6 -8.02 9.93 -15.17
CA ILE A 6 -8.55 10.25 -13.83
C ILE A 6 -8.12 9.18 -12.81
N LYS A 7 -8.21 7.89 -13.18
CA LYS A 7 -7.79 6.78 -12.32
C LYS A 7 -6.29 6.83 -12.03
N HIS A 8 -5.45 7.08 -13.04
CA HIS A 8 -4.02 7.22 -12.84
C HIS A 8 -3.66 8.44 -11.98
N GLY A 9 -4.31 9.60 -12.21
CA GLY A 9 -4.11 10.79 -11.38
C GLY A 9 -4.46 10.56 -9.91
N PHE A 10 -5.54 9.82 -9.65
CA PHE A 10 -5.95 9.45 -8.29
C PHE A 10 -4.94 8.52 -7.60
N ILE A 11 -4.42 7.53 -8.33
CA ILE A 11 -3.38 6.61 -7.82
C ILE A 11 -2.10 7.37 -7.45
N VAL A 12 -1.70 8.34 -8.27
CA VAL A 12 -0.52 9.17 -8.00
C VAL A 12 -0.74 10.03 -6.74
N LEU A 13 -1.92 10.64 -6.58
CA LEU A 13 -2.27 11.39 -5.37
C LEU A 13 -2.25 10.51 -4.11
N LEU A 14 -2.79 9.30 -4.19
CA LEU A 14 -2.72 8.31 -3.12
C LEU A 14 -1.28 7.97 -2.73
N ALA A 15 -0.40 7.76 -3.72
CA ALA A 15 1.00 7.44 -3.47
C ALA A 15 1.74 8.60 -2.78
N ILE A 16 1.47 9.85 -3.18
CA ILE A 16 2.06 11.04 -2.55
C ILE A 16 1.62 11.16 -1.08
N ILE A 17 0.32 10.98 -0.80
CA ILE A 17 -0.23 11.06 0.56
C ILE A 17 0.32 9.92 1.43
N ALA A 18 0.32 8.69 0.91
CA ALA A 18 0.86 7.53 1.63
C ALA A 18 2.36 7.71 1.92
N GLY A 19 3.15 8.17 0.96
CA GLY A 19 4.57 8.47 1.15
C GLY A 19 4.82 9.53 2.22
N GLY A 20 4.05 10.62 2.21
CA GLY A 20 4.12 11.67 3.23
C GLY A 20 3.76 11.17 4.63
N MET A 21 2.74 10.32 4.76
CA MET A 21 2.37 9.70 6.03
C MET A 21 3.43 8.71 6.52
N ILE A 22 3.96 7.85 5.65
CA ILE A 22 5.05 6.93 6.00
C ILE A 22 6.25 7.71 6.53
N PHE A 23 6.67 8.78 5.84
CA PHE A 23 7.79 9.61 6.29
C PHE A 23 7.53 10.29 7.64
N LYS A 24 6.29 10.74 7.89
CA LYS A 24 5.87 11.30 9.19
C LYS A 24 5.97 10.26 10.31
N HIS A 25 5.45 9.05 10.08
CA HIS A 25 5.45 7.98 11.08
C HIS A 25 6.83 7.33 11.27
N TRP A 26 7.70 7.37 10.26
CA TRP A 26 9.08 6.88 10.33
C TRP A 26 9.90 7.60 11.38
N LYS A 27 9.77 8.93 11.48
CA LYS A 27 10.49 9.74 12.49
C LYS A 27 10.12 9.38 13.93
N ASN A 28 8.93 8.80 14.13
CA ASN A 28 8.42 8.40 15.44
C ASN A 28 8.59 6.90 15.71
N ALA A 29 9.28 6.16 14.82
CA ALA A 29 9.37 4.69 14.87
C ALA A 29 8.00 4.00 15.04
N ALA A 30 6.95 4.62 14.51
CA ALA A 30 5.56 4.20 14.61
C ALA A 30 5.26 3.15 13.52
N TRP A 31 5.89 1.97 13.66
CA TRP A 31 5.91 0.92 12.62
C TRP A 31 4.53 0.34 12.32
N MET A 32 3.66 0.23 13.33
CA MET A 32 2.29 -0.26 13.15
C MET A 32 1.46 0.68 12.29
N GLU A 33 1.66 1.99 12.46
CA GLU A 33 1.01 3.04 11.70
C GLU A 33 1.51 3.04 10.25
N ILE A 34 2.82 2.84 10.03
CA ILE A 34 3.41 2.71 8.69
C ILE A 34 2.81 1.52 7.94
N VAL A 35 2.72 0.36 8.60
CA VAL A 35 2.11 -0.85 8.01
C VAL A 35 0.63 -0.60 7.70
N SER A 36 -0.10 0.10 8.57
CA SER A 36 -1.51 0.44 8.35
C SER A 36 -1.70 1.38 7.15
N VAL A 37 -0.82 2.39 7.00
CA VAL A 37 -0.83 3.31 5.84
C VAL A 37 -0.55 2.55 4.54
N LEU A 38 0.42 1.63 4.55
CA LEU A 38 0.73 0.78 3.40
C LEU A 38 -0.43 -0.16 3.03
N ALA A 39 -1.07 -0.77 4.03
CA ALA A 39 -2.21 -1.65 3.83
C ALA A 39 -3.42 -0.90 3.25
N ILE A 40 -3.77 0.26 3.81
CA ILE A 40 -4.88 1.09 3.33
C ILE A 40 -4.58 1.59 1.90
N GLY A 41 -3.36 2.07 1.64
CA GLY A 41 -2.94 2.50 0.31
C GLY A 41 -3.01 1.38 -0.71
N GLY A 42 -2.60 0.17 -0.34
CA GLY A 42 -2.69 -1.03 -1.18
C GLY A 42 -4.14 -1.41 -1.50
N ILE A 43 -5.03 -1.45 -0.51
CA ILE A 43 -6.45 -1.76 -0.70
C ILE A 43 -7.10 -0.72 -1.62
N MET A 44 -6.85 0.57 -1.41
CA MET A 44 -7.38 1.62 -2.27
C MET A 44 -6.86 1.49 -3.70
N TRP A 45 -5.57 1.25 -3.91
CA TRP A 45 -5.04 1.04 -5.25
C TRP A 45 -5.66 -0.18 -5.94
N ALA A 46 -5.86 -1.28 -5.22
CA ALA A 46 -6.51 -2.49 -5.72
C ALA A 46 -7.94 -2.24 -6.22
N LEU A 47 -8.74 -1.55 -5.39
CA LEU A 47 -10.12 -1.19 -5.73
C LEU A 47 -10.22 -0.33 -6.99
N PHE A 48 -9.31 0.61 -7.18
CA PHE A 48 -9.34 1.53 -8.32
C PHE A 48 -8.73 0.95 -9.61
N THR A 49 -7.78 0.02 -9.49
CA THR A 49 -7.17 -0.68 -10.64
C THR A 49 -7.93 -1.94 -11.05
N GLY A 50 -8.87 -2.42 -10.23
CA GLY A 50 -9.55 -3.70 -10.44
C GLY A 50 -8.60 -4.90 -10.30
N LYS A 51 -7.40 -4.70 -9.73
CA LYS A 51 -6.47 -5.79 -9.46
C LYS A 51 -6.95 -6.60 -8.26
N ASP A 52 -6.69 -7.89 -8.34
CA ASP A 52 -7.17 -8.85 -7.35
C ASP A 52 -6.62 -8.51 -5.95
N ILE A 53 -7.54 -8.11 -5.06
CA ILE A 53 -7.25 -7.71 -3.67
C ILE A 53 -6.64 -8.91 -2.92
N PHE A 54 -7.05 -10.13 -3.25
CA PHE A 54 -6.53 -11.33 -2.60
C PHE A 54 -5.05 -11.57 -2.89
N ALA A 55 -4.65 -11.44 -4.17
CA ALA A 55 -3.25 -11.58 -4.57
C ALA A 55 -2.36 -10.52 -3.89
N MET A 56 -2.90 -9.31 -3.72
CA MET A 56 -2.20 -8.20 -3.07
C MET A 56 -2.10 -8.39 -1.56
N MET A 57 -3.19 -8.78 -0.91
CA MET A 57 -3.21 -9.08 0.52
C MET A 57 -2.26 -10.23 0.83
N TRP A 58 -2.21 -11.26 -0.03
CA TRP A 58 -1.22 -12.33 0.07
C TRP A 58 0.20 -11.77 -0.02
N SER A 59 0.50 -10.93 -1.00
CA SER A 59 1.84 -10.31 -1.16
C SER A 59 2.27 -9.45 0.03
N VAL A 60 1.32 -8.74 0.66
CA VAL A 60 1.56 -7.95 1.88
C VAL A 60 1.84 -8.87 3.06
N ILE A 61 1.07 -9.94 3.22
CA ILE A 61 1.31 -10.97 4.25
C ILE A 61 2.69 -11.60 4.04
N THR A 62 3.05 -11.99 2.81
CA THR A 62 4.38 -12.56 2.53
C THR A 62 5.49 -11.56 2.81
N ALA A 63 5.29 -10.28 2.50
CA ALA A 63 6.27 -9.23 2.78
C ALA A 63 6.47 -9.03 4.28
N ILE A 64 5.39 -9.02 5.08
CA ILE A 64 5.45 -8.95 6.54
C ILE A 64 6.15 -10.19 7.10
N LEU A 65 5.77 -11.39 6.66
CA LEU A 65 6.39 -12.65 7.10
C LEU A 65 7.88 -12.73 6.77
N LYS A 66 8.30 -12.18 5.60
CA LYS A 66 9.72 -12.05 5.24
C LYS A 66 10.49 -11.14 6.21
N VAL A 67 9.89 -10.06 6.71
CA VAL A 67 10.50 -9.21 7.75
C VAL A 67 10.78 -10.02 9.02
N PHE A 68 9.97 -11.04 9.32
CA PHE A 68 10.15 -11.96 10.45
C PHE A 68 10.94 -13.24 10.12
N GLY A 69 11.58 -13.31 8.94
CA GLY A 69 12.39 -14.45 8.52
C GLY A 69 11.59 -15.68 8.08
N ILE A 70 10.26 -15.59 8.02
CA ILE A 70 9.39 -16.69 7.58
C ILE A 70 9.26 -16.62 6.06
N HIS A 71 9.82 -17.61 5.38
CA HIS A 71 9.74 -17.74 3.94
C HIS A 71 8.59 -18.71 3.61
N ILE A 72 7.45 -18.19 3.19
CA ILE A 72 6.34 -18.99 2.67
C ILE A 72 6.45 -18.99 1.15
N ALA A 73 6.52 -20.18 0.56
CA ALA A 73 6.52 -20.43 -0.88
C ALA A 73 5.13 -20.22 -1.50
#